data_AF-A0A1X0R3Y2-F1
#
_entry.id   AF-A0A1X0R3Y2-F1
#
_cell.length_a   1.000
_cell.length_b   1.000
_cell.length_c   1.000
_cell.angle_alpha   90.00
_cell.angle_beta   90.00
_cell.angle_gamma   90.00
#
_symmetry.space_group_name_H-M   'P 1'
#
loop_
_entity.id
_entity.type
_entity.pdbx_description
1 polymer ?
#
loop_
_entity_poly.entity_id
_entity_poly.type
_entity_poly.pdbx_seq_one_letter_code
_entity_poly.pdbx_strand_id
1 'polypeptide(L)'
;RQGEELCLFEHTTKVIAFIKQSLPDTKIGIASRTHTPEWARKALGLFRIPELDGITLLEAIDYMEIYPSSKIQHFKALSEKSNIACEEMLFFDDESRNREVSKLGVHFIHVNSRTGITPTQFENALQAF
;
A
#
# COMPACT_ATOMS: atom_id res chain seq x y z
N ARG A 1 25.49 17.05 10.67
CA ARG A 1 24.71 15.94 10.07
C ARG A 1 23.30 16.47 9.88
N GLN A 2 22.90 16.83 8.67
CA GLN A 2 21.49 17.18 8.40
C GLN A 2 20.75 15.86 8.27
N GLY A 3 19.79 15.61 9.16
CA GLY A 3 18.84 14.52 8.99
C GLY A 3 17.78 14.95 7.98
N GLU A 4 17.34 14.03 7.13
CA GLU A 4 16.15 14.23 6.32
C GLU A 4 14.92 13.86 7.16
N GLU A 5 13.88 14.69 7.10
CA GLU A 5 12.61 14.40 7.74
C GLU A 5 11.78 13.48 6.84
N LEU A 6 11.35 12.34 7.39
CA LEU A 6 10.45 11.40 6.72
C LEU A 6 9.04 11.61 7.25
N CYS A 7 8.09 11.94 6.39
CA CYS A 7 6.68 12.08 6.72
C CYS A 7 5.81 11.18 5.85
N LEU A 8 4.67 10.76 6.39
CA LEU A 8 3.62 10.10 5.62
C LEU A 8 2.70 11.15 5.00
N PHE A 9 1.95 10.75 3.96
CA PHE A 9 0.82 11.54 3.52
C PHE A 9 -0.25 11.59 4.62
N GLU A 10 -0.94 12.73 4.68
CA GLU A 10 -1.87 13.10 5.77
C GLU A 10 -2.87 12.01 6.14
N HIS A 11 -3.34 11.23 5.15
CA HIS A 11 -4.41 10.27 5.34
C HIS A 11 -3.95 8.81 5.39
N THR A 12 -2.65 8.52 5.28
CA THR A 12 -2.14 7.15 5.23
C THR A 12 -2.49 6.36 6.49
N THR A 13 -2.27 6.93 7.69
CA THR A 13 -2.57 6.24 8.95
C THR A 13 -4.05 5.97 9.12
N LYS A 14 -4.89 6.95 8.78
CA LYS A 14 -6.36 6.86 8.84
C LYS A 14 -6.92 5.78 7.92
N VAL A 15 -6.43 5.68 6.68
CA VAL A 15 -6.85 4.64 5.73
C VAL A 15 -6.49 3.25 6.26
N ILE A 16 -5.26 3.07 6.76
CA ILE A 16 -4.83 1.78 7.31
C ILE A 16 -5.64 1.41 8.55
N ALA A 17 -5.88 2.38 9.44
CA ALA A 17 -6.70 2.18 10.63
C ALA A 17 -8.14 1.79 10.28
N PHE A 18 -8.75 2.48 9.31
CA PHE A 18 -10.08 2.14 8.81
C PHE A 18 -10.13 0.71 8.29
N ILE A 19 -9.17 0.27 7.47
CA ILE A 19 -9.13 -1.12 6.97
C ILE A 19 -9.07 -2.10 8.16
N LYS A 20 -8.15 -1.90 9.11
CA LYS A 20 -7.98 -2.82 10.24
C LYS A 20 -9.19 -2.86 11.18
N GLN A 21 -9.91 -1.75 11.35
CA GLN A 21 -11.03 -1.65 12.28
C GLN A 21 -12.39 -2.00 11.65
N SER A 22 -12.58 -1.67 10.38
CA SER A 22 -13.88 -1.76 9.69
C SER A 22 -13.95 -2.86 8.63
N LEU A 23 -12.80 -3.38 8.17
CA LEU A 23 -12.71 -4.42 7.14
C LEU A 23 -11.80 -5.57 7.61
N PRO A 24 -12.19 -6.33 8.65
CA PRO A 24 -11.31 -7.30 9.32
C PRO A 24 -10.80 -8.44 8.42
N ASP A 25 -11.52 -8.75 7.34
CA ASP A 25 -11.13 -9.77 6.35
C ASP A 25 -10.22 -9.21 5.25
N THR A 26 -9.98 -7.90 5.21
CA THR A 26 -9.12 -7.26 4.22
C THR A 26 -7.65 -7.30 4.65
N LYS A 27 -6.79 -7.73 3.73
CA LYS A 27 -5.33 -7.75 3.91
C LYS A 27 -4.70 -6.51 3.30
N ILE A 28 -3.64 -6.00 3.93
CA ILE A 28 -2.88 -4.84 3.46
C ILE A 28 -1.55 -5.32 2.89
N GLY A 29 -1.31 -5.03 1.61
CA GLY A 29 -0.09 -5.38 0.89
C GLY A 29 0.73 -4.15 0.46
N ILE A 30 2.04 -4.28 0.42
CA ILE A 30 2.95 -3.32 -0.21
C ILE A 30 3.55 -3.95 -1.48
N ALA A 31 3.51 -3.21 -2.58
CA ALA A 31 4.31 -3.46 -3.77
C ALA A 31 5.22 -2.25 -4.01
N SER A 32 6.56 -2.41 -4.02
CA SER A 32 7.48 -1.27 -4.19
C SER A 32 8.70 -1.65 -5.03
N ARG A 33 9.02 -0.81 -6.00
CA ARG A 33 10.11 -1.02 -6.96
C ARG A 33 11.46 -0.47 -6.49
N THR A 34 11.58 -0.13 -5.21
CA THR A 34 12.78 0.51 -4.67
C THR A 34 14.02 -0.38 -4.81
N HIS A 35 15.16 0.25 -5.08
CA HIS A 35 16.47 -0.39 -5.03
C HIS A 35 17.04 -0.51 -3.61
N THR A 36 16.35 0.04 -2.61
CA THR A 36 16.78 0.06 -1.20
C THR A 36 15.74 -0.60 -0.29
N PRO A 37 15.44 -1.90 -0.49
CA PRO A 37 14.35 -2.57 0.22
C PRO A 37 14.55 -2.60 1.75
N GLU A 38 15.80 -2.74 2.22
CA GLU A 38 16.13 -2.68 3.65
C GLU A 38 15.81 -1.32 4.27
N TRP A 39 16.04 -0.22 3.55
CA TRP A 39 15.69 1.11 4.02
C TRP A 39 14.19 1.33 4.06
N ALA A 40 13.46 0.84 3.05
CA ALA A 40 12.01 0.90 3.05
C ALA A 40 11.40 0.16 4.25
N ARG A 41 11.88 -1.06 4.56
CA ARG A 41 11.42 -1.81 5.74
C ARG A 41 11.74 -1.10 7.05
N LYS A 42 12.93 -0.53 7.18
CA LYS A 42 13.29 0.29 8.35
C LYS A 42 12.37 1.49 8.50
N ALA A 43 12.08 2.22 7.43
CA ALA A 43 11.19 3.36 7.45
C ALA A 43 9.77 2.98 7.93
N LEU A 44 9.21 1.86 7.44
CA LEU A 44 7.92 1.35 7.90
C LEU A 44 7.91 1.03 9.40
N GLY A 45 9.03 0.58 9.96
CA GLY A 45 9.18 0.33 11.41
C GLY A 45 9.31 1.58 12.27
N LEU A 46 9.54 2.76 11.66
CA LEU A 46 9.64 4.03 12.38
C LEU A 46 8.28 4.75 12.49
N PHE A 47 7.41 4.57 11.51
CA PHE A 47 6.11 5.23 11.48
C PHE A 47 5.11 4.53 12.38
N ARG A 48 4.50 5.31 13.29
CA ARG A 48 3.46 4.86 14.23
C ARG A 48 2.09 5.23 13.68
N ILE A 49 1.08 4.39 13.97
CA ILE A 49 -0.32 4.62 13.63
C ILE A 49 -1.07 4.98 14.93
N PRO A 50 -1.29 6.28 15.22
CA PRO A 50 -1.95 6.70 16.46
C PRO A 50 -3.34 6.10 16.67
N GLU A 51 -4.06 5.84 15.59
CA GLU A 51 -5.43 5.29 15.59
C GLU A 51 -5.49 3.80 15.96
N LEU A 52 -4.34 3.10 15.96
CA LEU A 52 -4.19 1.67 16.28
C LEU A 52 -3.22 1.48 17.45
N ASP A 53 -3.44 2.18 18.56
CA ASP A 53 -2.63 2.10 19.79
C ASP A 53 -1.12 2.31 19.58
N GLY A 54 -0.74 3.03 18.52
CA GLY A 54 0.66 3.30 18.20
C GLY A 54 1.43 2.09 17.68
N ILE A 55 0.79 1.07 17.12
CA ILE A 55 1.53 0.05 16.34
C ILE A 55 2.25 0.71 15.17
N THR A 56 3.32 0.09 14.69
CA THR A 56 4.05 0.56 13.51
C THR A 56 3.30 0.28 12.22
N LEU A 57 3.61 1.02 11.15
CA LEU A 57 3.16 0.64 9.81
C LEU A 57 3.59 -0.78 9.48
N LEU A 58 4.82 -1.17 9.81
CA LEU A 58 5.32 -2.52 9.57
C LEU A 58 4.43 -3.61 10.20
N GLU A 59 3.96 -3.40 11.42
CA GLU A 59 3.04 -4.32 12.12
C GLU A 59 1.64 -4.38 11.49
N ALA A 60 1.21 -3.33 10.80
CA ALA A 60 -0.09 -3.28 10.13
C ALA A 60 -0.11 -3.91 8.73
N ILE A 61 1.06 -4.18 8.13
CA ILE A 61 1.16 -4.75 6.78
C ILE A 61 1.23 -6.28 6.83
N ASP A 62 0.36 -6.93 6.06
CA ASP A 62 0.27 -8.40 6.01
C ASP A 62 1.27 -9.00 5.00
N TYR A 63 1.47 -8.34 3.86
CA TYR A 63 2.33 -8.83 2.78
C TYR A 63 3.21 -7.73 2.17
N MET A 64 4.46 -8.06 1.84
CA MET A 64 5.41 -7.10 1.26
C MET A 64 6.19 -7.69 0.09
N GLU A 65 6.03 -7.06 -1.07
CA GLU A 65 6.89 -7.21 -2.24
C GLU A 65 7.67 -5.89 -2.42
N ILE A 66 8.95 -5.87 -2.04
CA ILE A 66 9.79 -4.67 -2.09
C ILE A 66 11.11 -5.05 -2.74
N TYR A 67 11.24 -4.82 -4.05
CA TYR A 67 12.45 -5.06 -4.86
C TYR A 67 12.30 -4.45 -6.27
N PRO A 68 13.42 -4.17 -6.97
CA PRO A 68 13.35 -3.58 -8.30
C PRO A 68 12.86 -4.60 -9.35
N SER A 69 11.55 -4.59 -9.62
CA SER A 69 10.90 -5.37 -10.68
C SER A 69 9.62 -4.69 -11.22
N SER A 70 8.88 -5.32 -12.13
CA SER A 70 7.57 -4.86 -12.61
C SER A 70 6.48 -5.12 -11.57
N LYS A 71 5.44 -4.29 -11.53
CA LYS A 71 4.32 -4.51 -10.60
C LYS A 71 3.53 -5.77 -10.95
N ILE A 72 3.60 -6.24 -12.21
CA ILE A 72 3.09 -7.56 -12.59
C ILE A 72 3.70 -8.68 -11.73
N GLN A 73 5.02 -8.69 -11.55
CA GLN A 73 5.68 -9.71 -10.73
C GLN A 73 5.30 -9.57 -9.25
N HIS A 74 5.22 -8.34 -8.76
CA HIS A 74 4.80 -8.09 -7.38
C HIS A 74 3.38 -8.62 -7.13
N PHE A 75 2.41 -8.33 -8.01
CA PHE A 75 1.03 -8.77 -7.82
C PHE A 75 0.85 -10.29 -7.95
N LYS A 76 1.62 -10.96 -8.82
CA LYS A 76 1.66 -12.42 -8.85
C LYS A 76 2.15 -13.00 -7.52
N ALA A 77 3.26 -12.48 -7.01
CA ALA A 77 3.81 -12.93 -5.73
C ALA A 77 2.88 -12.61 -4.55
N LEU A 78 2.22 -11.44 -4.55
CA LEU A 78 1.20 -11.10 -3.55
C LEU A 78 0.05 -12.10 -3.60
N SER A 79 -0.49 -12.39 -4.79
CA SER A 79 -1.59 -13.34 -4.98
C SER A 79 -1.21 -14.75 -4.52
N GLU A 80 0.00 -15.21 -4.84
CA GLU A 80 0.53 -16.49 -4.37
C GLU A 80 0.68 -16.55 -2.85
N LYS A 81 1.18 -15.49 -2.20
CA LYS A 81 1.41 -15.44 -0.75
C LYS A 81 0.13 -15.28 0.06
N SER A 82 -0.82 -14.50 -0.45
CA SER A 82 -2.09 -14.23 0.23
C SER A 82 -3.18 -15.24 -0.10
N ASN A 83 -3.02 -15.99 -1.19
CA ASN A 83 -4.07 -16.83 -1.77
C ASN A 83 -5.35 -16.03 -2.11
N ILE A 84 -5.19 -14.75 -2.48
CA ILE A 84 -6.26 -13.85 -2.93
C ILE A 84 -6.07 -13.63 -4.43
N ALA A 85 -7.14 -13.72 -5.23
CA ALA A 85 -7.03 -13.52 -6.67
C ALA A 85 -6.67 -12.06 -6.99
N CYS A 86 -5.92 -11.82 -8.07
CA CYS A 86 -5.55 -10.44 -8.45
C CYS A 86 -6.78 -9.56 -8.75
N GLU A 87 -7.88 -10.14 -9.23
CA GLU A 87 -9.17 -9.43 -9.42
C GLU A 87 -9.82 -8.99 -8.11
N GLU A 88 -9.45 -9.61 -6.99
CA GLU A 88 -9.90 -9.23 -5.65
C GLU A 88 -8.94 -8.22 -4.97
N MET A 89 -8.10 -7.53 -5.75
CA MET A 89 -7.13 -6.56 -5.22
C MET A 89 -7.38 -5.14 -5.74
N LEU A 90 -7.42 -4.21 -4.78
CA LEU A 90 -7.42 -2.77 -5.02
C LEU A 90 -6.00 -2.21 -4.85
N PHE A 91 -5.54 -1.40 -5.80
CA PHE A 91 -4.16 -0.93 -5.80
C PHE A 91 -4.05 0.57 -6.09
N PHE A 92 -3.46 1.30 -5.14
CA PHE A 92 -3.21 2.74 -5.21
C PHE A 92 -1.74 3.01 -5.53
N ASP A 93 -1.47 3.74 -6.61
CA ASP A 93 -0.09 4.05 -7.03
C ASP A 93 -0.04 5.34 -7.87
N ASP A 94 0.99 6.15 -7.66
CA ASP A 94 1.16 7.44 -8.34
C ASP A 94 1.85 7.31 -9.70
N GLU A 95 2.40 6.14 -10.02
CA GLU A 95 3.14 5.92 -11.25
C GLU A 95 2.22 5.26 -12.30
N SER A 96 1.75 6.07 -13.25
CA SER A 96 0.77 5.67 -14.27
C SER A 96 1.15 4.42 -15.08
N ARG A 97 2.45 4.15 -15.32
CA ARG A 97 2.89 2.94 -16.03
C ARG A 97 2.56 1.66 -15.27
N ASN A 98 2.37 1.73 -13.96
CA ASN A 98 2.02 0.59 -13.12
C ASN A 98 0.56 0.13 -13.32
N ARG A 99 -0.27 0.87 -14.07
CA ARG A 99 -1.62 0.44 -14.52
C ARG A 99 -1.60 -0.89 -15.28
N GLU A 100 -0.44 -1.33 -15.77
CA GLU A 100 -0.28 -2.66 -16.38
C GLU A 100 -0.83 -3.81 -15.53
N VAL A 101 -0.89 -3.67 -14.20
CA VAL A 101 -1.44 -4.70 -13.30
C VAL A 101 -2.91 -5.01 -13.55
N SER A 102 -3.67 -4.10 -14.18
CA SER A 102 -5.05 -4.38 -14.57
C SER A 102 -5.15 -5.50 -15.62
N LYS A 103 -4.05 -5.86 -16.30
CA LYS A 103 -3.98 -7.08 -17.13
C LYS A 103 -4.11 -8.37 -16.31
N LEU A 104 -3.90 -8.31 -15.00
CA LEU A 104 -4.10 -9.41 -14.04
C LEU A 104 -5.47 -9.35 -13.36
N GLY A 105 -6.31 -8.34 -13.65
CA GLY A 105 -7.58 -8.09 -12.96
C GLY A 105 -7.51 -7.06 -11.83
N VAL A 106 -6.31 -6.62 -11.42
CA VAL A 106 -6.15 -5.66 -10.31
C VAL A 106 -6.86 -4.33 -10.61
N HIS A 107 -7.67 -3.87 -9.66
CA HIS A 107 -8.37 -2.59 -9.71
C HIS A 107 -7.38 -1.45 -9.41
N PHE A 108 -6.85 -0.83 -10.47
CA PHE A 108 -5.83 0.21 -10.36
C PHE A 108 -6.43 1.61 -10.17
N ILE A 109 -6.02 2.27 -9.09
CA ILE A 109 -6.39 3.64 -8.74
C ILE A 109 -5.14 4.53 -8.79
N HIS A 110 -5.14 5.49 -9.71
CA HIS A 110 -4.04 6.45 -9.84
C HIS A 110 -4.13 7.52 -8.77
N VAL A 111 -3.10 7.68 -7.93
CA VAL A 111 -3.08 8.72 -6.88
C VAL A 111 -2.15 9.87 -7.25
N ASN A 112 -2.39 11.05 -6.68
CA ASN A 112 -1.52 12.21 -6.90
C ASN A 112 -0.27 12.11 -6.00
N SER A 113 0.92 12.23 -6.59
CA SER A 113 2.20 12.11 -5.85
C SER A 113 2.42 13.17 -4.76
N ARG A 114 1.62 14.24 -4.72
CA ARG A 114 1.70 15.29 -3.69
C ARG A 114 0.75 15.07 -2.52
N THR A 115 -0.34 14.33 -2.72
CA THR A 115 -1.37 14.13 -1.68
C THR A 115 -1.50 12.68 -1.24
N GLY A 116 -0.96 11.73 -2.02
CA GLY A 116 -1.18 10.31 -1.82
C GLY A 116 -2.66 9.94 -1.92
N ILE A 117 -3.06 8.93 -1.15
CA ILE A 117 -4.45 8.46 -1.04
C ILE A 117 -5.27 9.49 -0.27
N THR A 118 -6.42 9.89 -0.81
CA THR A 118 -7.39 10.74 -0.10
C THR A 118 -8.61 9.91 0.35
N PRO A 119 -9.33 10.31 1.42
CA PRO A 119 -10.51 9.60 1.90
C PRO A 119 -11.57 9.41 0.81
N THR A 120 -11.88 10.48 0.06
CA THR A 120 -12.84 10.42 -1.04
C THR A 120 -12.40 9.45 -2.14
N GLN A 121 -11.11 9.44 -2.49
CA GLN A 121 -10.60 8.51 -3.50
C GLN A 121 -10.64 7.06 -3.01
N PHE A 122 -10.33 6.84 -1.74
CA PHE A 122 -10.39 5.53 -1.12
C PHE A 122 -11.82 5.00 -1.05
N GLU A 123 -12.77 5.82 -0.56
CA GLU A 123 -14.20 5.46 -0.49
C GLU A 123 -14.79 5.17 -1.87
N ASN A 124 -14.53 6.03 -2.86
CA ASN A 124 -15.00 5.80 -4.24
C ASN A 124 -14.44 4.50 -4.82
N ALA A 125 -13.18 4.18 -4.51
CA ALA A 125 -12.54 2.96 -4.96
C ALA A 125 -13.15 1.71 -4.32
N LEU A 126 -13.50 1.77 -3.02
CA LEU A 126 -14.22 0.69 -2.33
C LEU A 126 -15.65 0.49 -2.85
N GLN A 127 -16.34 1.55 -3.28
CA GLN A 127 -17.70 1.44 -3.82
C GLN A 127 -17.74 0.90 -5.25
N ALA A 128 -16.67 1.13 -6.02
CA ALA A 128 -16.56 0.68 -7.41
C ALA A 128 -15.91 -0.71 -7.56
N PHE A 129 -15.44 -1.27 -6.44
CA PHE A 129 -14.87 -2.60 -6.30
C PHE A 129 -15.97 -3.59 -5.92
#